data_AF-A0A351FXY3-F1
#
_entry.id   AF-A0A351FXY3-F1
#
_cell.length_a   1.000
_cell.length_b   1.000
_cell.length_c   1.000
_cell.angle_alpha   90.00
_cell.angle_beta   90.00
_cell.angle_gamma   90.00
#
_symmetry.space_group_name_H-M   'P 1'
#
loop_
_entity.id
_entity.type
_entity.pdbx_description
1 polymer ?
#
loop_
_entity_poly.entity_id
_entity_poly.type
_entity_poly.pdbx_seq_one_letter_code
_entity_poly.pdbx_strand_id
1 'polypeptide(L)'
;MLTARPPGPRQATRIVLDSTASISCESQLVRTAGEVPVLIVVGPNGCEQACQRLVDAGCEVMRLEDESPRARLEHLLQELAQRGMTNVLVEGGGRLLGSLFDSRNIDEYHVFIAPKLVGGAASLSPVGGDGVERMSEALVLRGVSSRASGPDTHIHGFPTD
;
A
#
# COMPACT_ATOMS: atom_id res chain seq x y z
N MET A 1 2.52 1.81 -14.07
CA MET A 1 1.35 2.71 -14.06
C MET A 1 0.22 2.06 -13.26
N LEU A 2 -0.21 2.71 -12.16
CA LEU A 2 -1.27 2.22 -11.25
C LEU A 2 -2.61 2.88 -11.59
N THR A 3 -3.35 2.34 -12.56
CA THR A 3 -4.62 2.90 -13.01
C THR A 3 -5.61 1.79 -13.34
N ALA A 4 -6.88 1.98 -12.99
CA ALA A 4 -7.95 1.07 -13.39
C ALA A 4 -8.07 0.98 -14.92
N ARG A 5 -8.19 -0.23 -15.45
CA ARG A 5 -8.37 -0.52 -16.89
C ARG A 5 -9.43 -1.62 -17.05
N PRO A 6 -10.60 -1.33 -17.66
CA PRO A 6 -11.04 -0.03 -18.18
C PRO A 6 -11.17 1.04 -17.07
N PRO A 7 -11.11 2.34 -17.42
CA PRO A 7 -11.30 3.40 -16.43
C PRO A 7 -12.69 3.30 -15.80
N GLY A 8 -12.73 3.45 -14.48
CA GLY A 8 -13.99 3.53 -13.72
C GLY A 8 -14.58 4.94 -13.71
N PRO A 9 -15.76 5.14 -13.12
CA PRO A 9 -16.42 6.44 -13.01
C PRO A 9 -15.67 7.42 -12.08
N ARG A 10 -14.72 6.92 -11.29
CA ARG A 10 -13.84 7.72 -10.42
C ARG A 10 -12.39 7.40 -10.77
N GLN A 11 -11.56 8.44 -10.76
CA GLN A 11 -10.12 8.31 -10.89
C GLN A 11 -9.51 8.23 -9.48
N ALA A 12 -8.92 7.08 -9.15
CA ALA A 12 -8.28 6.89 -7.84
C ALA A 12 -6.94 7.65 -7.77
N THR A 13 -6.71 8.37 -6.67
CA THR A 13 -5.41 8.94 -6.35
C THR A 13 -4.39 7.83 -6.12
N ARG A 14 -3.21 7.97 -6.72
CA ARG A 14 -2.11 7.00 -6.59
C ARG A 14 -1.20 7.45 -5.46
N ILE A 15 -1.15 6.67 -4.39
CA ILE A 15 -0.40 7.03 -3.18
C ILE A 15 0.88 6.22 -3.13
N VAL A 16 2.02 6.89 -2.94
CA VAL A 16 3.34 6.26 -2.82
C VAL A 16 3.95 6.64 -1.48
N LEU A 17 4.24 5.64 -0.65
CA LEU A 17 5.02 5.81 0.56
C LEU A 17 6.51 5.70 0.23
N ASP A 18 7.22 6.83 0.29
CA ASP A 18 8.63 6.96 -0.07
C ASP A 18 9.33 7.87 0.93
N SER A 19 9.81 7.27 2.01
CA SER A 19 10.29 7.99 3.19
C SER A 19 11.43 8.99 2.92
N THR A 20 12.16 8.84 1.82
CA THR A 20 13.31 9.68 1.48
C THR A 20 13.13 10.50 0.19
N ALA A 21 11.95 10.46 -0.43
CA ALA A 21 11.70 11.06 -1.75
C ALA A 21 12.68 10.53 -2.83
N SER A 22 12.89 9.21 -2.83
CA SER A 22 13.80 8.48 -3.72
C SER A 22 13.19 8.10 -5.08
N ILE A 23 11.87 8.21 -5.25
CA ILE A 23 11.18 7.89 -6.49
C ILE A 23 11.72 8.77 -7.63
N SER A 24 12.08 8.11 -8.73
CA SER A 24 12.60 8.80 -9.91
C SER A 24 11.51 9.65 -10.56
N CYS A 25 11.86 10.87 -10.98
CA CYS A 25 11.00 11.71 -11.82
C CYS A 25 10.69 11.06 -13.17
N GLU A 26 11.53 10.12 -13.63
CA GLU A 26 11.31 9.35 -14.86
C GLU A 26 10.37 8.15 -14.66
N SER A 27 9.95 7.87 -13.42
CA SER A 27 8.98 6.82 -13.15
C SER A 27 7.68 7.12 -13.88
N GLN A 28 6.98 6.07 -14.31
CA GLN A 28 5.68 6.24 -14.96
C GLN A 28 4.66 6.95 -14.06
N LEU A 29 4.78 6.81 -12.73
CA LEU A 29 3.89 7.49 -11.79
C LEU A 29 4.08 9.00 -11.87
N VAL A 30 5.33 9.47 -11.71
CA VAL A 30 5.65 10.90 -11.73
C VAL A 30 5.39 11.51 -13.11
N ARG A 31 5.82 10.87 -14.20
CA ARG A 31 5.59 11.38 -15.57
C ARG A 31 4.12 11.54 -15.95
N THR A 32 3.21 10.83 -15.26
CA THR A 32 1.77 10.90 -15.54
C THR A 32 1.00 11.60 -14.42
N ALA A 33 1.67 12.31 -13.51
CA ALA A 33 1.03 12.98 -12.37
C ALA A 33 0.03 14.07 -12.81
N GLY A 34 0.27 14.71 -13.95
CA GLY A 34 -0.68 15.67 -14.56
C GLY A 34 -1.94 15.04 -15.18
N GLU A 35 -1.94 13.72 -15.42
CA GLU A 35 -3.09 13.01 -15.99
C GLU A 35 -3.93 12.29 -14.93
N VAL A 36 -3.27 11.77 -13.89
CA VAL A 36 -3.86 11.02 -12.79
C VAL A 36 -3.18 11.47 -11.49
N PRO A 37 -3.91 11.86 -10.45
CA PRO A 37 -3.31 12.36 -9.21
C PRO A 37 -2.29 11.39 -8.60
N VAL A 38 -1.17 11.94 -8.14
CA VAL A 38 -0.13 11.22 -7.38
C VAL A 38 0.14 11.95 -6.09
N LEU A 39 0.00 11.25 -4.98
CA LEU A 39 0.40 11.70 -3.65
C LEU A 39 1.67 10.94 -3.24
N ILE A 40 2.77 11.64 -3.04
CA ILE A 40 4.00 11.10 -2.47
C ILE A 40 4.04 11.43 -0.98
N VAL A 41 4.10 10.39 -0.15
CA VAL A 41 4.19 10.51 1.31
C VAL A 41 5.64 10.32 1.73
N VAL A 42 6.22 11.35 2.31
CA VAL A 42 7.65 11.44 2.65
C VAL A 42 7.82 11.53 4.16
N GLY A 43 8.87 10.87 4.69
CA GLY A 43 9.19 10.90 6.11
C GLY A 43 10.07 12.11 6.49
N PRO A 44 10.49 12.21 7.76
CA PRO A 44 11.26 13.35 8.27
C PRO A 44 12.61 13.52 7.55
N ASN A 45 13.22 12.41 7.13
CA ASN A 45 14.49 12.39 6.42
C ASN A 45 14.38 12.66 4.90
N GLY A 46 13.22 13.11 4.43
CA GLY A 46 13.00 13.47 3.03
C GLY A 46 13.83 14.66 2.59
N CYS A 47 14.62 14.50 1.51
CA CYS A 47 15.38 15.59 0.91
C CYS A 47 14.43 16.65 0.34
N GLU A 48 14.55 17.89 0.81
CA GLU A 48 13.72 19.02 0.37
C GLU A 48 13.83 19.28 -1.13
N GLN A 49 15.04 19.26 -1.68
CA GLN A 49 15.26 19.42 -3.12
C GLN A 49 14.61 18.29 -3.94
N ALA A 50 14.59 17.06 -3.42
CA ALA A 50 13.92 15.96 -4.09
C ALA A 50 12.41 16.10 -4.05
N CYS A 51 11.85 16.53 -2.90
CA CYS A 51 10.43 16.85 -2.77
C CYS A 51 10.02 17.94 -3.76
N GLN A 52 10.81 19.02 -3.87
CA GLN A 52 10.52 20.11 -4.80
C GLN A 52 10.49 19.62 -6.25
N ARG A 53 11.44 18.78 -6.67
CA ARG A 53 11.42 18.18 -8.02
C ARG A 53 10.15 17.37 -8.30
N LEU A 54 9.62 16.68 -7.29
CA LEU A 54 8.37 15.92 -7.43
C LEU A 54 7.15 16.86 -7.56
N VAL A 55 7.12 17.95 -6.79
CA VAL A 55 6.09 18.99 -6.90
C VAL A 55 6.14 19.65 -8.28
N ASP A 56 7.33 20.01 -8.76
CA ASP A 56 7.54 20.62 -10.09
C ASP A 56 7.11 19.68 -11.22
N ALA A 57 7.19 18.36 -11.00
CA ALA A 57 6.72 17.33 -11.93
C ALA A 57 5.19 17.06 -11.83
N GLY A 58 4.47 17.77 -10.97
CA GLY A 58 3.01 17.70 -10.83
C GLY A 58 2.51 16.72 -9.77
N CYS A 59 3.38 16.14 -8.93
CA CYS A 59 2.95 15.34 -7.79
C CYS A 59 2.52 16.23 -6.62
N GLU A 60 1.55 15.76 -5.84
CA GLU A 60 1.36 16.25 -4.48
C GLU A 60 2.39 15.59 -3.56
N VAL A 61 3.00 16.36 -2.65
CA VAL A 61 3.93 15.84 -1.64
C VAL A 61 3.42 16.14 -0.24
N MET A 62 3.23 15.10 0.56
CA MET A 62 2.87 15.19 1.97
C MET A 62 4.04 14.72 2.82
N ARG A 63 4.51 15.58 3.74
CA ARG A 63 5.55 15.24 4.70
C ARG A 63 4.91 14.86 6.02
N LEU A 64 5.28 13.69 6.54
CA LEU A 64 4.85 13.20 7.85
C LEU A 64 6.09 13.10 8.74
N GLU A 65 6.13 13.94 9.77
CA GLU A 65 7.30 14.12 10.64
C GLU A 65 7.33 13.14 11.82
N ASP A 66 6.34 12.24 11.94
CA ASP A 66 6.36 11.23 13.00
C ASP A 66 7.60 10.33 12.86
N GLU A 67 8.30 10.06 13.97
CA GLU A 67 9.55 9.30 13.96
C GLU A 67 9.35 7.83 13.54
N SER A 68 8.28 7.20 14.05
CA SER A 68 8.02 5.79 13.77
C SER A 68 7.29 5.60 12.43
N PRO A 69 7.68 4.61 11.60
CA PRO A 69 6.95 4.28 10.37
C PRO A 69 5.46 3.97 10.61
N ARG A 70 5.13 3.36 11.75
CA ARG A 70 3.76 3.04 12.14
C ARG A 70 2.93 4.30 12.42
N ALA A 71 3.46 5.24 13.21
CA ALA A 71 2.77 6.50 13.48
C ALA A 71 2.54 7.30 12.21
N ARG A 72 3.53 7.34 11.29
CA ARG A 72 3.34 7.96 9.97
C ARG A 72 2.23 7.31 9.17
N LEU A 73 2.11 5.98 9.24
CA LEU A 73 1.05 5.26 8.54
C LEU A 73 -0.33 5.55 9.13
N GLU A 74 -0.46 5.58 10.47
CA GLU A 74 -1.71 5.93 11.15
C GLU A 74 -2.12 7.38 10.85
N HIS A 75 -1.18 8.32 10.87
CA HIS A 75 -1.38 9.71 10.48
C HIS A 75 -1.82 9.82 9.01
N LEU A 76 -1.17 9.08 8.09
CA LEU A 76 -1.60 9.03 6.69
C LEU A 76 -3.07 8.59 6.58
N LEU A 77 -3.48 7.52 7.25
CA LEU A 77 -4.86 7.03 7.18
C LEU A 77 -5.87 8.08 7.69
N GLN A 78 -5.53 8.84 8.74
CA GLN A 78 -6.35 9.94 9.23
C GLN A 78 -6.47 11.08 8.20
N GLU A 79 -5.36 11.46 7.56
CA GLU A 79 -5.38 12.48 6.51
C GLU A 79 -6.21 12.05 5.30
N LEU A 80 -6.11 10.78 4.88
CA LEU A 80 -6.93 10.23 3.80
C LEU A 80 -8.42 10.28 4.16
N ALA A 81 -8.78 9.94 5.41
CA ALA A 81 -10.15 10.04 5.89
C ALA A 81 -10.68 11.49 5.85
N GLN A 82 -9.88 12.47 6.30
CA GLN A 82 -10.23 13.90 6.25
C GLN A 82 -10.45 14.40 4.81
N ARG A 83 -9.72 13.83 3.85
CA ARG A 83 -9.87 14.11 2.40
C ARG A 83 -11.06 13.38 1.77
N GLY A 84 -11.84 12.61 2.54
CA GLY A 84 -12.95 11.82 2.04
C GLY A 84 -12.53 10.60 1.22
N MET A 85 -11.27 10.16 1.32
CA MET A 85 -10.78 8.94 0.68
C MET A 85 -11.12 7.73 1.55
N THR A 86 -12.39 7.30 1.50
CA THR A 86 -12.93 6.26 2.39
C THR A 86 -12.59 4.83 1.98
N ASN A 87 -11.91 4.62 0.85
CA ASN A 87 -11.50 3.30 0.36
C ASN A 87 -10.08 3.39 -0.21
N VAL A 88 -9.18 2.54 0.28
CA VAL A 88 -7.79 2.48 -0.16
C VAL A 88 -7.45 1.04 -0.52
N LEU A 89 -7.05 0.82 -1.78
CA LEU A 89 -6.48 -0.46 -2.20
C LEU A 89 -4.97 -0.43 -1.98
N VAL A 90 -4.46 -1.32 -1.13
CA VAL A 90 -3.03 -1.42 -0.82
C VAL A 90 -2.43 -2.63 -1.52
N GLU A 91 -1.53 -2.39 -2.48
CA GLU A 91 -0.99 -3.45 -3.35
C GLU A 91 0.47 -3.85 -3.05
N GLY A 92 1.22 -3.14 -2.19
CA GLY A 92 2.58 -3.60 -1.88
C GLY A 92 3.39 -2.73 -0.92
N GLY A 93 4.61 -3.10 -0.53
CA GLY A 93 5.18 -4.45 -0.49
C GLY A 93 4.99 -5.10 0.89
N GLY A 94 5.63 -6.24 1.13
CA GLY A 94 5.44 -7.00 2.38
C GLY A 94 5.65 -6.18 3.66
N ARG A 95 6.54 -5.18 3.65
CA ARG A 95 6.73 -4.26 4.79
C ARG A 95 5.52 -3.37 5.06
N LEU A 96 4.92 -2.76 4.01
CA LEU A 96 3.75 -1.90 4.18
C LEU A 96 2.54 -2.72 4.62
N LEU A 97 2.30 -3.85 3.94
CA LEU A 97 1.23 -4.77 4.32
C LEU A 97 1.43 -5.31 5.74
N GLY A 98 2.67 -5.60 6.14
CA GLY A 98 3.02 -5.98 7.50
C GLY A 98 2.68 -4.88 8.52
N SER A 99 3.07 -3.63 8.26
CA SER A 99 2.74 -2.51 9.16
C SER A 99 1.23 -2.29 9.32
N LEU A 100 0.44 -2.44 8.24
CA LEU A 100 -1.03 -2.40 8.32
C LEU A 100 -1.59 -3.61 9.08
N PHE A 101 -1.02 -4.79 8.87
CA PHE A 101 -1.41 -6.02 9.55
C PHE A 101 -1.17 -5.93 11.06
N ASP A 102 0.04 -5.56 11.48
CA ASP A 102 0.45 -5.44 12.88
C ASP A 102 -0.35 -4.35 13.62
N SER A 103 -0.85 -3.35 12.89
CA SER A 103 -1.68 -2.27 13.43
C SER A 103 -3.19 -2.51 13.31
N ARG A 104 -3.63 -3.67 12.78
CA ARG A 104 -5.04 -4.03 12.58
C ARG A 104 -5.81 -3.02 11.71
N ASN A 105 -5.15 -2.40 10.73
CA ASN A 105 -5.71 -1.42 9.82
C ASN A 105 -6.03 -2.00 8.42
N ILE A 106 -6.49 -3.26 8.37
CA ILE A 106 -6.92 -3.91 7.12
C ILE A 106 -8.32 -4.47 7.32
N ASP A 107 -9.27 -3.95 6.56
CA ASP A 107 -10.68 -4.35 6.66
C ASP A 107 -11.06 -5.52 5.74
N GLU A 108 -10.38 -5.68 4.60
CA GLU A 108 -10.72 -6.67 3.58
C GLU A 108 -9.43 -7.22 2.95
N TYR A 109 -9.38 -8.54 2.77
CA TYR A 109 -8.23 -9.24 2.21
C TYR A 109 -8.59 -9.86 0.87
N HIS A 110 -7.76 -9.55 -0.15
CA HIS A 110 -7.74 -10.23 -1.44
C HIS A 110 -6.39 -10.90 -1.65
N VAL A 111 -6.37 -12.23 -1.70
CA VAL A 111 -5.15 -13.02 -1.83
C VAL A 111 -5.21 -13.81 -3.13
N PHE A 112 -4.19 -13.62 -3.97
CA PHE A 112 -4.03 -14.34 -5.23
C PHE A 112 -2.86 -15.32 -5.13
N ILE A 113 -3.14 -16.61 -5.32
CA ILE A 113 -2.14 -17.68 -5.25
C ILE A 113 -1.99 -18.29 -6.63
N ALA A 114 -0.83 -18.08 -7.24
CA ALA A 114 -0.47 -18.72 -8.50
C ALA A 114 0.03 -20.16 -8.26
N PRO A 115 -0.17 -21.10 -9.20
CA PRO A 115 0.34 -22.47 -9.13
C PRO A 115 1.85 -22.50 -9.45
N LYS A 116 2.65 -21.76 -8.68
CA LYS A 116 4.09 -21.55 -8.89
C LYS A 116 4.83 -21.70 -7.56
N LEU A 117 6.00 -22.32 -7.61
CA LEU A 117 6.87 -22.53 -6.45
C LEU A 117 8.15 -21.72 -6.64
N VAL A 118 8.44 -20.81 -5.70
CA VAL A 118 9.65 -19.98 -5.73
C VAL A 118 10.75 -20.56 -4.82
N GLY A 119 10.39 -20.96 -3.59
CA GLY A 119 11.33 -21.47 -2.60
C GLY A 119 12.34 -20.42 -2.11
N GLY A 120 13.29 -20.86 -1.27
CA GLY A 120 14.38 -20.04 -0.74
C GLY A 120 14.12 -19.45 0.64
N ALA A 121 15.07 -19.66 1.56
CA ALA A 121 14.98 -19.20 2.95
C ALA A 121 14.97 -17.66 3.09
N ALA A 122 15.54 -16.94 2.11
CA ALA A 122 15.55 -15.48 2.05
C ALA A 122 14.43 -14.91 1.15
N SER A 123 13.49 -15.75 0.70
CA SER A 123 12.36 -15.28 -0.10
C SER A 123 11.47 -14.35 0.72
N LEU A 124 10.87 -13.36 0.04
CA LEU A 124 9.98 -12.40 0.69
C LEU A 124 8.61 -13.03 0.95
N SER A 125 8.09 -12.85 2.17
CA SER A 125 6.70 -13.18 2.48
C SER A 125 5.72 -12.15 1.90
N PRO A 126 4.47 -12.55 1.60
CA PRO A 126 3.45 -11.62 1.12
C PRO A 126 3.07 -10.57 2.17
N VAL A 127 3.08 -10.96 3.45
CA VAL A 127 2.89 -10.07 4.61
C VAL A 127 4.13 -10.17 5.48
N GLY A 128 4.86 -9.07 5.63
CA GLY A 128 5.99 -8.95 6.56
C GLY A 128 5.50 -8.47 7.92
N GLY A 129 6.35 -7.72 8.63
CA GLY A 129 6.03 -7.21 9.96
C GLY A 129 6.55 -8.11 11.08
N ASP A 130 6.05 -7.87 12.28
CA ASP A 130 6.46 -8.59 13.50
C ASP A 130 5.80 -9.98 13.55
N GLY A 131 4.58 -10.11 13.01
CA GLY A 131 3.85 -11.36 12.97
C GLY A 131 3.34 -11.81 14.35
N VAL A 132 3.04 -13.10 14.49
CA VAL A 132 2.56 -13.71 15.74
C VAL A 132 3.42 -14.92 16.10
N GLU A 133 3.60 -15.16 17.40
CA GLU A 133 4.38 -16.29 17.90
C GLU A 133 3.54 -17.57 17.93
N ARG A 134 2.25 -17.46 18.32
CA ARG A 134 1.38 -18.61 18.51
C ARG A 134 0.27 -18.64 17.47
N MET A 135 -0.04 -19.84 16.99
CA MET A 135 -1.08 -20.01 15.98
C MET A 135 -2.47 -19.57 16.46
N SER A 136 -2.71 -19.63 17.78
CA SER A 136 -3.92 -19.12 18.43
C SER A 136 -4.08 -17.59 18.37
N GLU A 137 -3.01 -16.84 18.09
CA GLU A 137 -3.01 -15.38 18.01
C GLU A 137 -3.17 -14.88 16.57
N ALA A 138 -3.07 -15.78 15.59
CA ALA A 138 -3.17 -15.38 14.21
C ALA A 138 -4.56 -14.88 13.87
N LEU A 139 -4.57 -13.92 12.95
CA LEU A 139 -5.78 -13.42 12.37
C LEU A 139 -6.52 -14.54 11.63
N VAL A 140 -7.79 -14.72 11.98
CA VAL A 140 -8.71 -15.59 11.26
C VAL A 140 -9.55 -14.73 10.33
N LEU A 141 -9.78 -15.22 9.10
CA LEU A 141 -10.70 -14.58 8.18
C LEU A 141 -12.10 -15.17 8.32
N ARG A 142 -13.12 -14.32 8.30
CA ARG A 142 -14.54 -14.66 8.22
C ARG A 142 -15.09 -14.36 6.83
N GLY A 143 -16.21 -15.01 6.49
CA GLY A 143 -16.85 -14.83 5.18
C GLY A 143 -15.95 -15.27 4.02
N VAL A 144 -15.06 -16.24 4.27
CA VAL A 144 -14.04 -16.64 3.30
C VAL A 144 -14.69 -17.26 2.06
N SER A 145 -14.29 -16.74 0.91
CA SER A 145 -14.60 -17.29 -0.39
C SER A 145 -13.30 -17.66 -1.11
N SER A 146 -13.32 -18.78 -1.84
CA SER A 146 -12.21 -19.20 -2.69
C SER A 146 -12.77 -19.55 -4.07
N ARG A 147 -12.14 -19.02 -5.11
CA ARG A 147 -12.54 -19.25 -6.50
C ARG A 147 -11.35 -19.23 -7.43
N ALA A 148 -11.48 -19.92 -8.56
CA ALA A 148 -10.52 -19.81 -9.66
C ALA A 148 -10.54 -18.38 -10.25
N SER A 149 -9.36 -17.89 -10.60
CA SER A 149 -9.12 -16.65 -11.33
C SER A 149 -8.14 -16.94 -12.45
N GLY A 150 -8.65 -17.46 -13.57
CA GLY A 150 -7.80 -18.08 -14.59
C GLY A 150 -7.05 -19.29 -14.00
N PRO A 151 -5.72 -19.36 -14.13
CA PRO A 151 -4.91 -20.43 -13.54
C PRO A 151 -4.66 -20.25 -12.02
N ASP A 152 -4.97 -19.08 -11.47
CA ASP A 152 -4.69 -18.74 -10.07
C ASP A 152 -5.91 -19.02 -9.18
N THR A 153 -5.68 -19.06 -7.86
CA THR A 153 -6.76 -19.08 -6.86
C THR A 153 -6.88 -17.71 -6.21
N HIS A 154 -8.09 -17.15 -6.20
CA HIS A 154 -8.42 -15.94 -5.47
C HIS A 154 -9.17 -16.31 -4.18
N ILE A 155 -8.59 -15.93 -3.05
CA ILE A 155 -9.19 -16.04 -1.72
C ILE A 155 -9.56 -14.63 -1.27
N HIS A 156 -10.78 -14.46 -0.78
CA HIS A 156 -11.30 -13.20 -0.27
C HIS A 156 -11.98 -13.41 1.09
N GLY A 157 -11.82 -12.46 2.01
CA GLY A 157 -12.52 -12.46 3.29
C GLY A 157 -12.19 -11.23 4.14
N PHE A 158 -12.84 -11.15 5.30
CA PHE A 158 -12.72 -10.05 6.26
C PHE A 158 -12.03 -10.57 7.54
N PRO A 159 -11.28 -9.75 8.30
CA PRO A 159 -10.78 -10.14 9.60
C PRO A 159 -11.93 -10.46 10.56
N THR A 160 -11.73 -11.41 11.48
CA THR A 160 -12.56 -11.53 12.69
C THR A 160 -12.26 -10.37 13.64
N ASP A 161 -13.29 -9.86 14.30
CA ASP A 161 -13.17 -8.85 15.36
C ASP A 161 -12.32 -9.37 16.54
#